data_AF-A0A1F6BWK3-F1
#
_entry.id   AF-A0A1F6BWK3-F1
#
_cell.length_a   1.000
_cell.length_b   1.000
_cell.length_c   1.000
_cell.angle_alpha   90.00
_cell.angle_beta   90.00
_cell.angle_gamma   90.00
#
_symmetry.space_group_name_H-M   'P 1'
#
loop_
_entity.id
_entity.type
_entity.pdbx_description
1 polymer ?
#
loop_
_entity_poly.entity_id
_entity_poly.type
_entity_poly.pdbx_seq_one_letter_code
_entity_poly.pdbx_strand_id
1 'polypeptide(L)'
;MKSYWKKIGALVAVGLLPLLAGAAEEPPRGIVDTGAEPTNIQSIEDIQDLMTRIVGWTQVFFYIIATLFIVFTAFRYLTSGGDEEKIKGAKDMLIYSIVAIAIAAIAGGVVLIVKNFLNS
;
A
#
# COMPACT_ATOMS: atom_id res chain seq x y z
N MET A 1 -0.60 -31.53 -39.80
CA MET A 1 -1.43 -30.74 -38.85
C MET A 1 -1.20 -31.02 -37.36
N LYS A 2 -0.88 -32.26 -36.91
CA LYS A 2 -0.71 -32.58 -35.47
C LYS A 2 0.49 -31.93 -34.74
N SER A 3 1.51 -31.45 -35.46
CA SER A 3 2.75 -30.91 -34.86
C SER A 3 2.62 -29.46 -34.35
N TYR A 4 1.78 -28.64 -35.00
CA TYR A 4 1.59 -27.23 -34.63
C TYR A 4 0.87 -27.06 -33.28
N TRP A 5 -0.03 -27.99 -32.94
CA TRP A 5 -0.74 -27.98 -31.66
C TRP A 5 0.18 -28.18 -30.45
N LYS A 6 1.28 -28.94 -30.60
CA LYS A 6 2.28 -29.10 -29.53
C LYS A 6 3.11 -27.83 -29.31
N LYS A 7 3.42 -27.09 -30.38
CA LYS A 7 4.19 -25.83 -30.30
C LYS A 7 3.34 -24.68 -29.74
N ILE A 8 2.07 -24.61 -30.12
CA ILE A 8 1.11 -23.64 -29.58
C ILE A 8 0.84 -23.91 -28.10
N GLY A 9 0.63 -25.17 -27.72
CA GLY A 9 0.48 -25.56 -26.30
C GLY A 9 1.71 -25.24 -25.45
N ALA A 10 2.93 -25.40 -26.00
CA ALA A 10 4.17 -25.05 -25.31
C ALA A 10 4.37 -23.53 -25.14
N LEU A 11 3.98 -22.72 -26.13
CA LEU A 11 4.04 -21.25 -26.02
C LEU A 11 3.03 -20.70 -25.00
N VAL A 12 1.84 -21.29 -24.94
CA VAL A 12 0.83 -20.95 -23.93
C VAL A 12 1.32 -21.34 -22.52
N ALA A 13 1.97 -22.50 -22.37
CA ALA A 13 2.56 -22.91 -21.10
C ALA A 13 3.71 -21.99 -20.65
N VAL A 14 4.59 -21.56 -21.56
CA VAL A 14 5.68 -20.61 -21.24
C VAL A 14 5.15 -19.21 -20.91
N GLY A 15 4.08 -18.77 -21.58
CA GLY A 15 3.41 -17.50 -21.27
C GLY A 15 2.63 -17.51 -19.95
N LEU A 16 2.18 -18.69 -19.49
CA LEU A 16 1.47 -18.87 -18.21
C LEU A 16 2.40 -19.17 -17.03
N LEU A 17 3.64 -19.59 -17.26
CA LEU A 17 4.62 -19.82 -16.19
C LEU A 17 4.88 -18.57 -15.32
N PRO A 18 4.97 -17.34 -15.86
CA PRO A 18 5.06 -16.13 -15.04
C PRO A 18 3.82 -15.87 -14.18
N LEU A 19 2.63 -16.26 -14.66
CA LEU A 19 1.37 -16.16 -13.91
C LEU A 19 1.28 -17.20 -12.79
N LEU A 20 1.85 -18.39 -13.00
CA LEU A 20 1.95 -19.43 -11.98
C LEU A 20 3.09 -19.16 -10.99
N ALA A 21 4.20 -18.54 -11.44
CA ALA A 21 5.29 -18.08 -10.59
C ALA A 21 4.87 -16.88 -9.74
N GLY A 22 4.15 -15.92 -10.32
CA GLY A 22 3.57 -14.78 -9.60
C GLY A 22 2.37 -15.10 -8.72
N ALA A 23 1.76 -16.30 -8.88
CA ALA A 23 0.74 -16.81 -7.95
C ALA A 23 1.36 -17.59 -6.76
N ALA A 24 2.63 -17.97 -6.85
CA ALA A 24 3.40 -18.58 -5.76
C ALA A 24 4.15 -17.53 -4.91
N GLU A 25 4.18 -16.27 -5.34
CA GLU A 25 4.46 -15.17 -4.43
C GLU A 25 3.23 -15.04 -3.52
N GLU A 26 3.30 -15.65 -2.34
CA GLU A 26 2.47 -15.17 -1.23
C GLU A 26 2.66 -13.65 -1.22
N PRO A 27 1.59 -12.83 -1.32
CA PRO A 27 1.75 -11.39 -1.17
C PRO A 27 2.57 -11.22 0.08
N PRO A 28 3.69 -10.46 0.06
CA PRO A 28 4.53 -10.30 1.23
C PRO A 28 3.57 -10.05 2.37
N ARG A 29 3.46 -11.02 3.30
CA ARG A 29 2.59 -10.85 4.44
C ARG A 29 3.17 -9.60 5.05
N GLY A 30 2.48 -8.48 4.86
CA GLY A 30 2.78 -7.27 5.56
C GLY A 30 2.61 -7.70 6.99
N ILE A 31 3.71 -8.06 7.63
CA ILE A 31 3.76 -8.16 9.06
C ILE A 31 3.46 -6.71 9.44
N VAL A 32 2.18 -6.45 9.71
CA VAL A 32 1.84 -5.31 10.54
C VAL A 32 2.36 -5.74 11.89
N ASP A 33 3.65 -5.55 12.08
CA ASP A 33 4.29 -5.69 13.36
C ASP A 33 3.71 -4.57 14.20
N THR A 34 2.62 -4.91 14.88
CA THR A 34 1.92 -4.00 15.77
C THR A 34 2.73 -3.73 17.03
N GLY A 35 3.93 -4.32 17.17
CA GLY A 35 4.93 -4.04 18.20
C GLY A 35 4.41 -4.24 19.61
N ALA A 36 3.39 -5.09 19.78
CA ALA A 36 2.64 -5.22 21.03
C ALA A 36 3.34 -6.01 22.14
N GLU A 37 4.59 -5.65 22.40
CA GLU A 37 5.25 -5.92 23.67
C GLU A 37 4.98 -4.75 24.64
N PRO A 38 4.74 -5.01 25.94
CA PRO A 38 4.64 -3.97 26.96
C PRO A 38 6.00 -3.30 27.16
N THR A 39 6.15 -2.04 26.72
CA THR A 39 7.41 -1.29 26.86
C THR A 39 7.62 -0.89 28.31
N ASN A 40 8.53 -1.59 28.99
CA ASN A 40 9.15 -1.13 30.22
C ASN A 40 10.26 -0.15 29.82
N ILE A 41 10.00 1.16 29.86
CA ILE A 41 10.94 2.18 29.36
C ILE A 41 12.15 2.24 30.29
N GLN A 42 13.27 1.65 29.86
CA GLN A 42 14.52 1.62 30.61
C GLN A 42 15.70 2.20 29.81
N SER A 43 15.52 2.47 28.51
CA SER A 43 16.59 2.93 27.61
C SER A 43 16.09 3.81 26.45
N ILE A 44 17.02 4.46 25.73
CA ILE A 44 16.75 5.23 24.51
C ILE A 44 16.21 4.33 23.38
N GLU A 45 16.56 3.04 23.41
CA GLU A 45 16.14 2.02 22.44
C GLU A 45 14.62 1.77 22.54
N ASP A 46 14.07 1.75 23.76
CA ASP A 46 12.62 1.62 24.00
C ASP A 46 11.82 2.80 23.42
N ILE A 47 12.43 3.99 23.38
CA ILE A 47 11.81 5.18 22.78
C ILE A 47 11.76 5.05 21.25
N GLN A 48 12.77 4.45 20.63
CA GLN A 48 12.81 4.22 19.18
C GLN A 48 11.77 3.18 18.75
N ASP A 49 11.58 2.14 19.56
CA ASP A 49 10.56 1.12 19.32
C ASP A 49 9.15 1.67 19.48
N LEU A 50 8.90 2.45 20.54
CA LEU A 50 7.63 3.13 20.72
C LEU A 50 7.29 4.06 19.54
N MET A 51 8.29 4.80 19.05
CA MET A 51 8.12 5.67 17.88
C MET A 51 7.79 4.90 16.61
N THR A 52 8.52 3.82 16.35
CA THR A 52 8.24 2.95 15.19
C THR A 52 6.84 2.40 15.24
N ARG A 53 6.40 1.96 16.42
CA ARG A 53 5.08 1.39 16.64
C ARG A 53 3.98 2.41 16.40
N ILE A 54 4.12 3.63 16.94
CA ILE A 54 3.13 4.71 16.75
C ILE A 54 3.03 5.10 15.28
N VAL A 55 4.16 5.24 14.59
CA VAL A 55 4.14 5.57 13.15
C VAL A 55 3.55 4.44 12.32
N GLY A 56 3.88 3.18 12.62
CA GLY A 56 3.33 2.01 11.94
C GLY A 56 1.80 1.93 12.06
N TRP A 57 1.27 2.06 13.28
CA TRP A 57 -0.19 2.09 13.51
C TRP A 57 -0.86 3.27 12.78
N THR A 58 -0.21 4.43 12.77
CA THR A 58 -0.71 5.61 12.05
C THR A 58 -0.76 5.37 10.55
N GLN A 59 0.28 4.79 9.94
CA GLN A 59 0.29 4.48 8.51
C GLN A 59 -0.84 3.52 8.12
N VAL A 60 -1.04 2.45 8.88
CA VAL A 60 -2.13 1.48 8.62
C VAL A 60 -3.49 2.19 8.64
N PHE A 61 -3.72 3.03 9.66
CA PHE A 61 -4.95 3.81 9.77
C PHE A 61 -5.16 4.73 8.56
N PHE A 62 -4.12 5.44 8.12
CA PHE A 62 -4.17 6.31 6.94
C PHE A 62 -4.49 5.55 5.65
N TYR A 63 -3.90 4.36 5.44
CA TYR A 63 -4.19 3.57 4.23
C TYR A 63 -5.62 3.04 4.19
N ILE A 64 -6.17 2.62 5.34
CA ILE A 64 -7.57 2.20 5.44
C ILE A 64 -8.49 3.36 5.07
N ILE A 65 -8.28 4.53 5.67
CA ILE A 65 -9.09 5.72 5.39
C ILE A 65 -8.95 6.13 3.93
N ALA A 66 -7.74 6.22 3.41
CA ALA A 66 -7.51 6.64 2.03
C ALA A 66 -8.21 5.70 1.04
N THR A 67 -8.21 4.40 1.30
CA THR A 67 -8.93 3.41 0.49
C THR A 67 -10.44 3.67 0.50
N LEU A 68 -11.03 3.96 1.67
CA LEU A 68 -12.45 4.31 1.77
C LEU A 68 -12.79 5.60 1.01
N PHE A 69 -11.93 6.61 1.10
CA PHE A 69 -12.08 7.88 0.40
C PHE A 69 -12.00 7.72 -1.12
N ILE A 70 -11.11 6.86 -1.62
CA ILE A 70 -11.02 6.54 -3.05
C ILE A 70 -12.32 5.92 -3.55
N VAL A 71 -12.86 4.93 -2.82
CA VAL A 71 -14.13 4.28 -3.19
C VAL A 71 -15.29 5.27 -3.16
N PHE A 72 -15.39 6.08 -2.11
CA PHE A 72 -16.41 7.11 -1.99
C PHE A 72 -16.33 8.13 -3.13
N THR A 73 -15.12 8.55 -3.48
CA THR A 73 -14.88 9.49 -4.58
C THR A 73 -15.25 8.89 -5.92
N ALA A 74 -14.93 7.61 -6.16
CA ALA A 74 -15.32 6.91 -7.38
C ALA A 74 -16.85 6.84 -7.54
N PHE A 75 -17.58 6.58 -6.45
CA PHE A 75 -19.04 6.60 -6.47
C PHE A 75 -19.58 8.00 -6.79
N ARG A 76 -19.01 9.03 -6.17
CA ARG A 76 -19.38 10.43 -6.44
C ARG A 76 -19.08 10.85 -7.89
N TYR A 77 -17.97 10.36 -8.44
CA TYR A 77 -17.61 10.58 -9.84
C TYR A 77 -18.62 9.91 -10.78
N LEU A 78 -19.00 8.66 -10.52
CA LEU A 78 -19.93 7.91 -11.37
C LEU A 78 -21.36 8.50 -11.32
N THR A 79 -21.80 8.94 -10.14
CA THR A 79 -23.14 9.53 -9.93
C THR A 79 -23.24 11.00 -10.31
N SER A 80 -22.15 11.62 -10.80
CA SER A 80 -22.13 13.02 -11.23
C SER A 80 -23.01 13.29 -12.46
N GLY A 81 -23.30 12.29 -13.28
CA GLY A 81 -24.25 12.40 -14.40
C GLY A 81 -23.81 13.38 -15.50
N GLY A 82 -22.51 13.68 -15.61
CA GLY A 82 -21.97 14.63 -16.60
C GLY A 82 -21.93 16.09 -16.13
N ASP A 83 -22.37 16.37 -14.90
CA ASP A 83 -22.26 17.69 -14.27
C ASP A 83 -20.77 18.01 -14.02
N GLU A 84 -20.25 19.01 -14.73
CA GLU A 84 -18.82 19.39 -14.68
C GLU A 84 -18.37 19.79 -13.28
N GLU A 85 -19.23 20.44 -12.49
CA GLU A 85 -18.89 20.89 -11.14
C GLU A 85 -18.73 19.70 -10.20
N LYS A 86 -19.64 18.72 -10.28
CA LYS A 86 -19.56 17.48 -9.50
C LYS A 86 -18.38 16.62 -9.92
N ILE A 87 -18.10 16.54 -11.21
CA ILE A 87 -16.94 15.83 -11.75
C ILE A 87 -15.64 16.45 -11.23
N LYS A 88 -15.53 17.79 -11.28
CA LYS A 88 -14.36 18.51 -10.79
C LYS A 88 -14.15 18.27 -9.29
N GLY A 89 -15.21 18.41 -8.49
CA GLY A 89 -15.14 18.13 -7.05
C GLY A 89 -14.71 16.70 -6.73
N ALA A 90 -15.20 15.71 -7.49
CA ALA A 90 -14.76 14.32 -7.33
C ALA A 90 -13.29 14.13 -7.74
N LYS A 91 -12.82 14.76 -8.82
CA LYS A 91 -11.41 14.70 -9.22
C LYS A 91 -10.49 15.31 -8.17
N ASP A 92 -10.85 16.47 -7.63
CA ASP A 92 -10.05 17.14 -6.59
C ASP A 92 -9.96 16.25 -5.33
N MET A 93 -11.08 15.64 -4.94
CA MET A 93 -11.12 14.70 -3.81
C MET A 93 -10.25 13.46 -4.06
N LEU A 94 -10.21 12.96 -5.29
CA LEU A 94 -9.35 11.82 -5.67
C LEU A 94 -7.88 12.21 -5.57
N ILE A 95 -7.51 13.38 -6.08
CA ILE A 95 -6.15 13.90 -6.02
C ILE A 95 -5.71 14.03 -4.56
N TYR A 96 -6.53 14.61 -3.69
CA TYR A 96 -6.18 14.72 -2.27
C TYR A 96 -6.04 13.37 -1.58
N SER A 97 -6.86 12.38 -1.95
CA SER A 97 -6.74 11.01 -1.43
C SER A 97 -5.40 10.39 -1.83
N ILE A 98 -4.96 10.58 -3.08
CA ILE A 98 -3.65 10.11 -3.57
C ILE A 98 -2.51 10.83 -2.86
N VAL A 99 -2.61 12.15 -2.68
CA VAL A 99 -1.60 12.94 -1.97
C VAL A 99 -1.47 12.49 -0.52
N ALA A 100 -2.56 12.16 0.17
CA ALA A 100 -2.51 11.62 1.53
C ALA A 100 -1.75 10.29 1.61
N ILE A 101 -1.95 9.39 0.64
CA ILE A 101 -1.20 8.13 0.53
C ILE A 101 0.28 8.40 0.29
N ALA A 102 0.61 9.33 -0.60
CA ALA A 102 2.00 9.70 -0.88
C ALA A 102 2.72 10.26 0.36
N ILE A 103 2.05 11.14 1.11
CA ILE A 103 2.58 11.67 2.38
C ILE A 103 2.78 10.55 3.40
N ALA A 104 1.80 9.64 3.54
CA ALA A 104 1.91 8.49 4.44
C ALA A 104 3.10 7.59 4.07
N ALA A 105 3.36 7.38 2.78
CA ALA A 105 4.52 6.62 2.31
C ALA A 105 5.85 7.32 2.64
N ILE A 106 5.94 8.63 2.41
CA ILE A 106 7.14 9.43 2.71
C ILE A 106 7.43 9.45 4.23
N ALA A 107 6.40 9.52 5.07
CA ALA A 107 6.55 9.48 6.53
C ALA A 107 7.30 8.23 7.01
N GLY A 108 7.05 7.06 6.39
CA GLY A 108 7.80 5.84 6.69
C GLY A 108 9.30 5.95 6.37
N GLY A 109 9.66 6.67 5.31
CA GLY A 109 11.04 6.94 4.94
C GLY A 109 11.78 7.83 5.95
N VAL A 110 11.10 8.80 6.54
CA VAL A 110 11.68 9.68 7.58
C VAL A 110 12.06 8.88 8.82
N VAL A 111 11.24 7.90 9.22
CA VAL A 111 11.56 7.03 10.37
C VAL A 111 12.85 6.25 10.13
N LEU A 112 13.06 5.73 8.92
CA LEU A 112 14.29 5.01 8.57
C LEU A 112 15.52 5.92 8.67
N ILE A 113 15.41 7.16 8.20
CA ILE A 113 16.51 8.14 8.30
C ILE A 113 16.82 8.42 9.77
N VAL A 114 15.81 8.70 10.58
CA VAL A 114 15.97 8.98 12.02
C VAL A 114 16.59 7.80 12.76
N LYS A 115 16.16 6.57 12.47
CA LYS A 115 16.76 5.35 13.03
C LYS A 115 18.25 5.23 12.70
N ASN A 116 18.62 5.47 11.44
CA ASN A 116 20.01 5.38 11.01
C ASN A 116 20.89 6.40 11.75
N PHE A 117 20.41 7.63 11.97
CA PHE A 117 21.15 8.66 12.71
C PHE A 117 21.28 8.37 14.21
N LEU A 118 20.27 7.75 14.83
CA LEU A 118 20.29 7.43 16.26
C LEU A 118 21.10 6.17 16.60
N ASN A 119 21.25 5.25 15.65
CA ASN A 119 22.08 4.04 15.77
C ASN A 119 23.53 4.26 15.27
N SER A 120 23.91 5.53 15.07
CA SER A 120 25.26 5.97 14.66
C SER A 120 26.10 6.38 15.87
#